data_AF-A0A0J9VFB9-F1
#
_entry.id   AF-A0A0J9VFB9-F1
#
_cell.length_a   1.000
_cell.length_b   1.000
_cell.length_c   1.000
_cell.angle_alpha   90.00
_cell.angle_beta   90.00
_cell.angle_gamma   90.00
#
_symmetry.space_group_name_H-M   'P 1'
#
loop_
_entity.id
_entity.type
_entity.pdbx_description
1 polymer ?
#
loop_
_entity_poly.entity_id
_entity_poly.type
_entity_poly.pdbx_seq_one_letter_code
_entity_poly.pdbx_strand_id
1 'polypeptide(L)'
;MGLFDFINRAFPPSYLEVTATKSWKVTLLFGSDPDLLREAIPQVKLNIGWQAHLELSTKDIIGLMREGLYVSQENVVVQESCMTVRPYQQEHQTYYYDRHFALAGPNWKGNLVVTTLSCHIATNFRVEHLSADKVCRSYALDASKTECWVYSFMINNPEVNANFILDDTPLKGLWPWPRNEHVIQGMEGEREKTKERIEEVEMLDLL
;
A
#
# COMPACT_ATOMS: atom_id res chain seq x y z
N MET A 1 36.57 34.10 -26.26
CA MET A 1 35.24 33.92 -25.67
C MET A 1 35.12 32.45 -25.25
N GLY A 2 35.33 32.17 -23.97
CA GLY A 2 35.12 30.82 -23.42
C GLY A 2 33.66 30.66 -23.07
N LEU A 3 33.02 29.61 -23.59
CA LEU A 3 31.64 29.26 -23.32
C LEU A 3 31.61 28.63 -21.91
N PHE A 4 31.44 29.48 -20.91
CA PHE A 4 31.41 29.15 -19.49
C PHE A 4 30.44 28.01 -19.18
N ASP A 5 31.00 26.93 -18.63
CA ASP A 5 30.51 26.12 -17.52
C ASP A 5 29.06 26.40 -17.08
N PHE A 6 28.12 25.73 -17.73
CA PHE A 6 26.80 25.43 -17.18
C PHE A 6 26.94 24.35 -16.09
N ILE A 7 27.63 24.68 -14.99
CA ILE A 7 27.47 23.94 -13.76
C ILE A 7 26.25 24.55 -13.08
N ASN A 8 25.12 23.85 -13.16
CA ASN A 8 23.96 24.05 -12.31
C ASN A 8 24.41 23.98 -10.85
N ARG A 9 24.83 25.12 -10.30
CA ARG A 9 25.07 25.32 -8.88
C ARG A 9 23.70 25.33 -8.22
N ALA A 10 23.21 24.14 -7.86
CA ALA A 10 22.08 24.03 -6.95
C ALA A 10 22.48 24.80 -5.68
N PHE A 11 21.84 25.95 -5.45
CA PHE A 11 22.03 26.71 -4.22
C PHE A 11 21.72 25.78 -3.04
N PRO A 12 22.46 25.88 -1.92
CA PRO A 12 22.06 25.16 -0.71
C PRO A 12 20.62 25.56 -0.37
N PRO A 13 19.75 24.60 0.00
CA PRO A 13 18.36 24.90 0.29
C PRO A 13 18.26 25.96 1.37
N SER A 14 17.30 26.88 1.21
CA SER A 14 17.16 28.00 2.15
C SER A 14 16.77 27.49 3.55
N TYR A 15 17.10 28.25 4.61
CA TYR A 15 16.71 27.88 5.99
C TYR A 15 15.19 27.67 6.14
N LEU A 16 14.38 28.35 5.34
CA LEU A 16 12.93 28.17 5.27
C LEU A 16 12.53 26.84 4.62
N GLU A 17 13.27 26.34 3.63
CA GLU A 17 13.05 25.00 3.04
C GLU A 17 13.48 23.88 3.99
N VAL A 18 14.47 24.15 4.86
CA VAL A 18 14.93 23.21 5.89
C VAL A 18 13.94 23.14 7.06
N THR A 19 13.28 24.26 7.40
CA THR A 19 12.38 24.39 8.56
C THR A 19 10.88 24.35 8.21
N ALA A 20 10.52 24.32 6.92
CA ALA A 20 9.14 24.12 6.50
C ALA A 20 8.57 22.83 7.10
N THR A 21 7.34 22.91 7.61
CA THR A 21 6.63 21.72 8.08
C THR A 21 6.41 20.79 6.89
N LYS A 22 7.25 19.77 6.77
CA LYS A 22 7.16 18.79 5.69
C LYS A 22 5.88 18.00 5.84
N SER A 23 5.08 17.98 4.78
CA SER A 23 3.98 17.04 4.65
C SER A 23 4.52 15.85 3.86
N TRP A 24 4.23 14.65 4.35
CA TRP A 24 4.63 13.41 3.74
C TRP A 24 3.43 12.77 3.10
N LYS A 25 3.58 12.25 1.89
CA LYS A 25 2.59 11.39 1.25
C LYS A 25 3.07 9.95 1.37
N VAL A 26 2.23 9.07 1.87
CA VAL A 26 2.48 7.63 1.89
C VAL A 26 1.40 6.95 1.05
N THR A 27 1.83 6.04 0.19
CA THR A 27 0.97 5.28 -0.71
C THR A 27 1.21 3.80 -0.48
N LEU A 28 0.15 3.03 -0.25
CA LEU A 28 0.19 1.57 -0.18
C LEU A 28 -0.79 0.99 -1.21
N LEU A 29 -0.29 0.06 -2.02
CA LEU A 29 -1.09 -0.72 -2.96
C LEU A 29 -1.22 -2.14 -2.43
N PHE A 30 -2.45 -2.63 -2.35
CA PHE A 30 -2.81 -3.94 -1.85
C PHE A 30 -3.45 -4.80 -2.94
N GLY A 31 -3.27 -6.12 -2.84
CA GLY A 31 -4.07 -7.09 -3.58
C GLY A 31 -4.59 -8.20 -2.65
N SER A 32 -5.76 -8.74 -2.99
CA SER A 32 -6.43 -9.77 -2.19
C SER A 32 -5.66 -11.09 -2.10
N ASP A 33 -4.84 -11.40 -3.11
CA ASP A 33 -3.98 -12.59 -3.14
C ASP A 33 -2.52 -12.16 -3.42
N PRO A 34 -1.65 -12.13 -2.40
CA PRO A 34 -0.28 -11.68 -2.58
C PRO A 34 0.63 -12.62 -3.36
N ASP A 35 0.27 -13.88 -3.57
CA ASP A 35 1.10 -14.80 -4.37
C ASP A 35 1.02 -14.47 -5.85
N LEU A 36 -0.18 -14.16 -6.34
CA LEU A 36 -0.38 -13.64 -7.70
C LEU A 36 0.31 -12.29 -7.93
N LEU A 37 0.71 -11.57 -6.86
CA LEU A 37 1.40 -10.29 -6.96
C LEU A 37 2.92 -10.42 -7.04
N ARG A 38 3.47 -11.60 -6.74
CA ARG A 38 4.90 -11.90 -6.83
C ARG A 38 5.33 -12.25 -8.25
N GLU A 39 4.40 -12.74 -9.07
CA GLU A 39 4.60 -12.95 -10.50
C GLU A 39 4.54 -11.58 -11.24
N ALA A 40 5.30 -11.42 -12.32
CA ALA A 40 5.51 -10.12 -13.01
C ALA A 40 4.21 -9.31 -13.23
N ILE A 41 4.32 -7.96 -13.15
CA ILE A 41 3.22 -6.97 -13.08
C ILE A 41 1.95 -7.54 -12.40
N PRO A 42 1.76 -7.31 -11.09
CA PRO A 42 0.69 -7.95 -10.31
C PRO A 42 -0.67 -7.88 -11.01
N GLN A 43 -1.16 -9.03 -11.47
CA GLN A 43 -2.50 -9.15 -12.05
C GLN A 43 -3.46 -9.67 -10.99
N VAL A 44 -4.09 -8.74 -10.26
CA VAL A 44 -5.18 -9.08 -9.35
C VAL A 44 -6.37 -9.59 -10.19
N LYS A 45 -6.83 -10.81 -9.91
CA LYS A 45 -8.08 -11.35 -10.48
C LYS A 45 -9.29 -10.65 -9.83
N LEU A 46 -9.68 -9.50 -10.37
CA LEU A 46 -10.73 -8.64 -9.79
C LEU A 46 -12.15 -9.23 -9.82
N ASN A 47 -12.37 -10.31 -10.57
CA ASN A 47 -13.63 -11.06 -10.59
C ASN A 47 -13.87 -11.85 -9.30
N ILE A 48 -12.81 -12.35 -8.67
CA ILE A 48 -12.86 -13.16 -7.44
C ILE A 48 -12.17 -12.47 -6.24
N GLY A 49 -11.54 -11.33 -6.47
CA GLY A 49 -10.75 -10.61 -5.48
C GLY A 49 -10.93 -9.10 -5.54
N TRP A 50 -9.95 -8.39 -4.97
CA TRP A 50 -9.94 -6.95 -4.91
C TRP A 50 -8.51 -6.41 -4.93
N GLN A 51 -8.36 -5.19 -5.41
CA GLN A 51 -7.16 -4.38 -5.20
C GLN A 51 -7.55 -3.16 -4.37
N ALA A 52 -6.63 -2.65 -3.57
CA ALA A 52 -6.89 -1.43 -2.82
C ALA A 52 -5.71 -0.47 -2.90
N HIS A 53 -6.02 0.82 -2.98
CA HIS A 53 -5.05 1.91 -2.98
C HIS A 53 -5.33 2.78 -1.76
N LEU A 54 -4.41 2.78 -0.80
CA LEU A 54 -4.39 3.69 0.34
C LEU A 54 -3.42 4.83 0.05
N GLU A 55 -3.92 6.06 0.06
CA GLU A 55 -3.09 7.26 0.10
C GLU A 55 -3.29 7.97 1.43
N LEU A 56 -2.22 8.32 2.13
CA LEU A 56 -2.28 9.07 3.37
C LEU A 56 -1.27 10.22 3.39
N SER A 57 -1.59 11.21 4.21
CA SER A 57 -0.79 12.40 4.47
C SER A 57 -0.48 12.47 5.96
N THR A 58 0.77 12.78 6.29
CA THR A 58 1.20 12.98 7.68
C THR A 58 2.25 14.10 7.77
N LYS A 59 2.33 14.76 8.92
CA LYS A 59 3.43 15.70 9.23
C LYS A 59 4.59 15.04 9.96
N ASP A 60 4.39 13.82 10.46
CA ASP A 60 5.37 13.07 11.25
C ASP A 60 5.53 11.65 10.73
N ILE A 61 6.29 11.51 9.64
CA ILE A 61 6.57 10.20 9.03
C ILE A 61 7.39 9.30 9.97
N ILE A 62 8.28 9.88 10.77
CA ILE A 62 9.13 9.12 11.69
C ILE A 62 8.28 8.50 12.80
N GLY A 63 7.39 9.29 13.41
CA GLY A 63 6.40 8.81 14.37
C GLY A 63 5.53 7.72 13.77
N LEU A 64 4.97 7.94 12.57
CA LEU A 64 4.12 6.96 11.90
C LEU A 64 4.82 5.62 11.61
N MET A 65 6.10 5.66 11.24
CA MET A 65 6.89 4.43 11.04
C MET A 65 7.18 3.72 12.37
N ARG A 66 7.61 4.45 13.39
CA ARG A 66 7.99 3.88 14.70
C ARG A 66 6.81 3.31 15.47
N GLU A 67 5.69 4.02 15.49
CA GLU A 67 4.47 3.60 16.18
C GLU A 67 3.77 2.48 15.41
N GLY A 68 3.83 2.54 14.07
CA GLY A 68 3.19 1.60 13.16
C GLY A 68 1.93 2.20 12.52
N LEU A 69 1.66 1.82 11.27
CA LEU A 69 0.47 2.23 10.55
C LEU A 69 -0.64 1.21 10.79
N TYR A 70 -1.54 1.47 11.74
CA TYR A 70 -2.72 0.64 11.97
C TYR A 70 -3.96 1.31 11.43
N VAL A 71 -4.81 0.52 10.76
CA VAL A 71 -6.11 0.96 10.25
C VAL A 71 -7.15 0.01 10.78
N SER A 72 -8.15 0.54 11.48
CA SER A 72 -9.31 -0.17 11.99
C SER A 72 -10.58 0.62 11.68
N GLN A 73 -11.76 0.08 12.04
CA GLN A 73 -13.03 0.80 11.87
C GLN A 73 -13.08 2.12 12.63
N GLU A 74 -12.32 2.27 13.71
CA GLU A 74 -12.28 3.53 14.47
C GLU A 74 -11.68 4.68 13.67
N ASN A 75 -10.88 4.36 12.64
CA ASN A 75 -10.28 5.36 11.76
C ASN A 75 -11.22 5.78 10.62
N VAL A 76 -12.34 5.07 10.42
CA VAL A 76 -13.23 5.32 9.28
C VAL A 76 -14.13 6.52 9.56
N VAL A 77 -14.04 7.53 8.69
CA VAL A 77 -14.98 8.66 8.67
C VAL A 77 -16.20 8.23 7.85
N VAL A 78 -17.19 7.69 8.55
CA VAL A 78 -18.37 7.04 7.94
C VAL A 78 -19.12 7.97 6.98
N GLN A 79 -19.27 9.25 7.32
CA GLN A 79 -20.02 10.22 6.53
C GLN A 79 -19.35 10.57 5.19
N GLU A 80 -18.06 10.29 5.06
CA GLU A 80 -17.26 10.57 3.86
C GLU A 80 -16.95 9.30 3.04
N SER A 81 -17.45 8.15 3.49
CA SER A 81 -17.27 6.86 2.81
C SER A 81 -18.42 6.60 1.84
N CYS A 82 -18.12 6.13 0.63
CA CYS A 82 -19.13 5.90 -0.40
C CYS A 82 -18.77 4.74 -1.33
N MET A 83 -19.70 4.35 -2.20
CA MET A 83 -19.47 3.39 -3.27
C MET A 83 -19.81 4.03 -4.62
N THR A 84 -18.93 3.87 -5.59
CA THR A 84 -19.11 4.36 -6.96
C THR A 84 -18.97 3.22 -7.96
N VAL A 85 -19.61 3.37 -9.10
CA VAL A 85 -19.56 2.40 -10.20
C VAL A 85 -19.02 3.10 -11.44
N ARG A 86 -18.01 2.53 -12.11
CA ARG A 86 -17.43 3.08 -13.34
C ARG A 86 -17.28 2.00 -14.42
N PRO A 87 -17.40 2.36 -15.71
CA PRO A 87 -17.36 1.38 -16.80
C PRO A 87 -15.98 0.69 -16.89
N TYR A 88 -15.97 -0.63 -17.13
CA TYR A 88 -14.77 -1.36 -17.50
C TYR A 88 -14.54 -1.20 -19.01
N GLN A 89 -13.42 -0.57 -19.38
CA GLN A 89 -13.17 -0.14 -20.77
C GLN A 89 -12.94 -1.29 -21.76
N GLN A 90 -12.63 -2.51 -21.30
CA GLN A 90 -12.25 -3.63 -22.18
C GLN A 90 -13.41 -4.55 -22.56
N GLU A 91 -14.51 -4.57 -21.80
CA GLU A 91 -15.65 -5.45 -22.06
C GLU A 91 -16.95 -4.67 -21.92
N HIS A 92 -17.71 -4.58 -23.01
CA HIS A 92 -19.03 -3.95 -23.05
C HIS A 92 -20.04 -4.78 -22.24
N GLN A 93 -19.96 -4.73 -20.90
CA GLN A 93 -21.01 -5.12 -19.92
C GLN A 93 -20.52 -5.14 -18.47
N THR A 94 -19.21 -5.02 -18.22
CA THR A 94 -18.66 -5.12 -16.87
C THR A 94 -18.42 -3.74 -16.27
N TYR A 95 -18.71 -3.57 -14.98
CA TYR A 95 -18.43 -2.34 -14.24
C TYR A 95 -17.42 -2.64 -13.13
N TYR A 96 -16.55 -1.67 -12.85
CA TYR A 96 -15.82 -1.65 -11.60
C TYR A 96 -16.70 -1.09 -10.50
N TYR A 97 -16.66 -1.76 -9.35
CA TYR A 97 -17.16 -1.25 -8.08
C TYR A 97 -15.98 -0.71 -7.30
N ASP A 98 -16.02 0.59 -7.03
CA ASP A 98 -15.03 1.26 -6.19
C ASP A 98 -15.68 1.61 -4.86
N ARG A 99 -15.11 1.11 -3.76
CA ARG A 99 -15.52 1.50 -2.40
C ARG A 99 -14.48 2.44 -1.81
N HIS A 100 -14.93 3.63 -1.44
CA HIS A 100 -14.12 4.71 -0.91
C HIS A 100 -14.31 4.77 0.61
N PHE A 101 -13.19 4.83 1.33
CA PHE A 101 -13.16 5.11 2.76
C PHE A 101 -12.29 6.34 2.99
N ALA A 102 -12.86 7.36 3.62
CA ALA A 102 -12.08 8.41 4.25
C ALA A 102 -11.58 7.92 5.61
N LEU A 103 -10.30 8.12 5.89
CA LEU A 103 -9.62 7.62 7.07
C LEU A 103 -8.93 8.74 7.83
N ALA A 104 -9.01 8.70 9.15
CA ALA A 104 -8.31 9.63 10.03
C ALA A 104 -7.67 8.88 11.22
N GLY A 105 -6.39 9.14 11.44
CA GLY A 105 -5.65 8.74 12.62
C GLY A 105 -5.14 9.95 13.40
N PRO A 106 -4.40 9.72 14.51
CA PRO A 106 -3.93 10.80 15.38
C PRO A 106 -3.11 11.89 14.67
N ASN A 107 -2.22 11.47 13.77
CA ASN A 107 -1.27 12.36 13.07
C ASN A 107 -1.29 12.18 11.54
N TRP A 108 -2.34 11.55 11.00
CA TRP A 108 -2.45 11.28 9.58
C TRP A 108 -3.91 11.29 9.12
N LYS A 109 -4.11 11.59 7.84
CA LYS A 109 -5.40 11.47 7.15
C LYS A 109 -5.17 10.78 5.82
N GLY A 110 -6.12 9.96 5.38
CA GLY A 110 -5.97 9.24 4.12
C GLY A 110 -7.29 8.84 3.50
N ASN A 111 -7.19 8.32 2.29
CA ASN A 111 -8.29 7.76 1.54
C ASN A 111 -7.89 6.35 1.06
N LEU A 112 -8.79 5.40 1.26
CA LEU A 112 -8.67 4.05 0.75
C LEU A 112 -9.70 3.85 -0.35
N VAL A 113 -9.25 3.43 -1.53
CA VAL A 113 -10.12 3.03 -2.63
C VAL A 113 -9.94 1.55 -2.90
N VAL A 114 -11.03 0.79 -2.78
CA VAL A 114 -11.05 -0.65 -3.05
C VAL A 114 -11.77 -0.89 -4.37
N THR A 115 -11.09 -1.49 -5.34
CA THR A 115 -11.65 -1.79 -6.66
C THR A 115 -11.85 -3.30 -6.83
N THR A 116 -13.00 -3.68 -7.37
CA THR A 116 -13.34 -5.08 -7.72
C THR A 116 -14.38 -5.10 -8.86
N LEU A 117 -14.54 -6.23 -9.53
CA LEU A 117 -15.65 -6.46 -10.48
C LEU A 117 -16.88 -7.09 -9.80
N SER A 118 -16.77 -7.46 -8.51
CA SER A 118 -17.86 -8.07 -7.74
C SER A 118 -18.49 -7.09 -6.76
N CYS A 119 -19.77 -6.77 -6.97
CA CYS A 119 -20.56 -5.95 -6.04
C CYS A 119 -20.58 -6.54 -4.61
N HIS A 120 -20.63 -7.87 -4.51
CA HIS A 120 -20.60 -8.56 -3.23
C HIS A 120 -19.27 -8.35 -2.49
N ILE A 121 -18.14 -8.38 -3.20
CA ILE A 121 -16.83 -8.09 -2.61
C ILE A 121 -16.76 -6.64 -2.14
N ALA A 122 -17.22 -5.69 -2.97
CA ALA A 122 -17.21 -4.27 -2.61
C ALA A 122 -18.02 -3.98 -1.33
N THR A 123 -19.26 -4.49 -1.25
CA THR A 123 -20.16 -4.26 -0.10
C THR A 123 -19.70 -4.94 1.18
N ASN A 124 -19.07 -6.12 1.08
CA ASN A 124 -18.58 -6.86 2.24
C ASN A 124 -17.15 -6.51 2.65
N PHE A 125 -16.41 -5.73 1.87
CA PHE A 125 -15.06 -5.30 2.25
C PHE A 125 -15.05 -4.59 3.61
N ARG A 126 -14.03 -4.82 4.42
CA ARG A 126 -13.79 -4.14 5.69
C ARG A 126 -12.32 -3.74 5.72
N VAL A 127 -11.99 -2.63 6.38
CA VAL A 127 -10.60 -2.13 6.41
C VAL A 127 -9.65 -3.12 7.07
N GLU A 128 -10.17 -3.99 7.93
CA GLU A 128 -9.46 -5.11 8.56
C GLU A 128 -9.07 -6.23 7.60
N HIS A 129 -9.59 -6.22 6.36
CA HIS A 129 -9.08 -7.09 5.31
C HIS A 129 -7.70 -6.66 4.80
N LEU A 130 -7.26 -5.42 5.12
CA LEU A 130 -5.92 -4.95 4.85
C LEU A 130 -4.94 -5.60 5.82
N SER A 131 -3.81 -6.01 5.29
CA SER A 131 -2.69 -6.52 6.07
C SER A 131 -1.41 -6.25 5.31
N ALA A 132 -0.30 -6.15 6.02
CA ALA A 132 0.97 -5.80 5.40
C ALA A 132 1.45 -6.86 4.40
N ASP A 133 1.02 -8.13 4.52
CA ASP A 133 1.39 -9.21 3.59
C ASP A 133 0.67 -9.10 2.24
N LYS A 134 -0.44 -8.36 2.20
CA LYS A 134 -1.21 -8.05 0.99
C LYS A 134 -0.69 -6.82 0.26
N VAL A 135 0.27 -6.09 0.83
CA VAL A 135 0.88 -4.93 0.19
C VAL A 135 1.83 -5.40 -0.90
N CYS A 136 1.60 -4.96 -2.13
CA CYS A 136 2.50 -5.25 -3.25
C CYS A 136 3.47 -4.10 -3.54
N ARG A 137 3.07 -2.86 -3.22
CA ARG A 137 3.90 -1.66 -3.37
C ARG A 137 3.62 -0.69 -2.24
N SER A 138 4.66 -0.06 -1.71
CA SER A 138 4.50 1.00 -0.71
C SER A 138 5.59 2.04 -0.84
N TYR A 139 5.22 3.31 -0.79
CA TYR A 139 6.12 4.44 -0.96
C TYR A 139 5.83 5.52 0.08
N ALA A 140 6.87 6.19 0.55
CA ALA A 140 6.73 7.45 1.28
C ALA A 140 7.63 8.50 0.65
N LEU A 141 7.07 9.68 0.39
CA LEU A 141 7.77 10.79 -0.25
C LEU A 141 7.40 12.14 0.37
N ASP A 142 8.31 13.09 0.24
CA ASP A 142 8.06 14.49 0.61
C ASP A 142 7.03 15.08 -0.36
N ALA A 143 5.88 15.53 0.13
CA ALA A 143 4.81 16.06 -0.71
C ALA A 143 5.22 17.33 -1.47
N SER A 144 6.26 18.04 -1.01
CA SER A 144 6.81 19.21 -1.69
C SER A 144 7.83 18.88 -2.79
N LYS A 145 8.32 17.63 -2.83
CA LYS A 145 9.38 17.19 -3.75
C LYS A 145 9.03 15.84 -4.36
N THR A 146 8.63 15.84 -5.61
CA THR A 146 8.19 14.64 -6.36
C THR A 146 9.25 13.55 -6.51
N GLU A 147 10.53 13.87 -6.26
CA GLU A 147 11.67 12.96 -6.44
C GLU A 147 12.36 12.57 -5.11
N CYS A 148 11.80 12.94 -3.95
CA CYS A 148 12.42 12.64 -2.65
C CYS A 148 11.68 11.50 -1.94
N TRP A 149 12.12 10.28 -2.21
CA TRP A 149 11.58 9.06 -1.60
C TRP A 149 12.34 8.77 -0.32
N VAL A 150 11.61 8.55 0.76
CA VAL A 150 12.18 8.17 2.06
C VAL A 150 11.86 6.74 2.45
N TYR A 151 10.95 6.10 1.71
CA TYR A 151 10.63 4.70 1.82
C TYR A 151 10.20 4.15 0.46
N SER A 152 10.67 2.96 0.13
CA SER A 152 10.31 2.21 -1.07
C SER A 152 10.15 0.73 -0.72
N PHE A 153 9.07 0.14 -1.22
CA PHE A 153 8.84 -1.29 -1.17
C PHE A 153 8.15 -1.75 -2.46
N MET A 154 8.67 -2.81 -3.06
CA MET A 154 8.07 -3.56 -4.16
C MET A 154 8.23 -5.06 -3.91
N ILE A 155 7.11 -5.78 -3.81
CA ILE A 155 7.11 -7.22 -3.48
C ILE A 155 7.85 -8.07 -4.53
N ASN A 156 7.81 -7.64 -5.79
CA ASN A 156 8.39 -8.33 -6.94
C ASN A 156 9.76 -7.76 -7.37
N ASN A 157 10.29 -6.79 -6.62
CA ASN A 157 11.63 -6.25 -6.82
C ASN A 157 12.26 -5.89 -5.47
N PRO A 158 12.70 -6.90 -4.69
CA PRO A 158 13.21 -6.66 -3.35
C PRO A 158 14.49 -5.83 -3.31
N GLU A 159 15.24 -5.76 -4.41
CA GLU A 159 16.49 -4.98 -4.51
C GLU A 159 16.26 -3.46 -4.39
N VAL A 160 15.03 -2.98 -4.63
CA VAL A 160 14.68 -1.56 -4.49
C VAL A 160 13.96 -1.24 -3.18
N ASN A 161 13.86 -2.23 -2.28
CA ASN A 161 13.28 -2.03 -0.96
C ASN A 161 14.27 -1.27 -0.09
N ALA A 162 13.85 -0.12 0.43
CA ALA A 162 14.70 0.73 1.23
C ALA A 162 13.86 1.60 2.17
N ASN A 163 14.38 1.81 3.37
CA ASN A 163 13.90 2.80 4.31
C ASN A 163 15.07 3.72 4.63
N PHE A 164 15.05 4.92 4.07
CA PHE A 164 16.17 5.86 4.14
C PHE A 164 16.20 6.67 5.44
N ILE A 165 15.21 6.47 6.33
CA ILE A 165 15.12 7.21 7.60
C ILE A 165 15.45 6.32 8.80
N LEU A 166 14.95 5.08 8.80
CA LEU A 166 15.09 4.15 9.93
C LEU A 166 15.90 2.89 9.58
N ASP A 167 16.50 2.84 8.39
CA ASP A 167 17.27 1.70 7.89
C ASP A 167 16.48 0.38 8.05
N ASP A 168 17.11 -0.66 8.57
CA ASP A 168 16.53 -1.99 8.72
C ASP A 168 15.64 -2.15 9.97
N THR A 169 15.28 -1.05 10.63
CA THR A 169 14.40 -1.11 11.81
C THR A 169 13.04 -1.72 11.43
N PRO A 170 12.61 -2.83 12.08
CA PRO A 170 11.33 -3.47 11.77
C PRO A 170 10.16 -2.54 12.04
N LEU A 171 9.27 -2.42 11.04
CA LEU A 171 8.05 -1.63 11.12
C LEU A 171 6.84 -2.50 11.45
N LYS A 172 5.78 -1.88 11.98
CA LYS A 172 4.56 -2.57 12.43
C LYS A 172 3.32 -2.11 11.68
N GLY A 173 2.22 -2.83 11.84
CA GLY A 173 0.95 -2.52 11.18
C GLY A 173 1.00 -2.85 9.70
N LEU A 174 0.57 -1.93 8.84
CA LEU A 174 0.48 -2.10 7.39
C LEU A 174 1.82 -1.91 6.65
N TRP A 175 2.90 -1.55 7.35
CA TRP A 175 4.23 -1.46 6.73
C TRP A 175 4.72 -2.86 6.31
N PRO A 176 4.98 -3.10 5.01
CA PRO A 176 5.34 -4.43 4.52
C PRO A 176 6.78 -4.85 4.84
N TRP A 177 7.68 -3.89 5.02
CA TRP A 177 9.13 -4.07 5.17
C TRP A 177 9.75 -2.85 5.88
N PRO A 178 10.88 -2.95 6.59
CA PRO A 178 11.49 -4.18 7.10
C PRO A 178 10.56 -4.84 8.12
N ARG A 179 10.61 -6.17 8.22
CA ARG A 179 9.84 -6.94 9.20
C ARG A 179 10.76 -7.80 10.05
N ASN A 180 10.27 -8.14 11.24
CA ASN A 180 10.91 -9.17 12.04
C ASN A 180 10.82 -10.53 11.32
N GLU A 181 11.98 -11.13 11.03
CA GLU A 181 12.10 -12.42 10.34
C GLU A 181 11.30 -13.53 11.04
N HIS A 182 11.20 -13.50 12.37
CA HIS A 182 10.41 -14.46 13.16
C HIS A 182 8.89 -14.38 12.86
N VAL A 183 8.39 -13.22 12.43
CA VAL A 183 6.98 -13.05 12.03
C VAL A 183 6.75 -13.61 10.62
N ILE A 184 7.75 -13.50 9.74
CA ILE A 184 7.68 -13.99 8.35
C ILE A 184 7.57 -15.53 8.35
N GLN A 185 8.43 -16.22 9.11
CA GLN A 185 8.45 -17.68 9.18
C GLN A 185 7.14 -18.28 9.73
N GLY A 186 6.50 -17.62 10.69
CA GLY A 186 5.20 -18.05 11.22
C GLY A 186 4.07 -17.92 10.20
N MET A 187 4.03 -16.81 9.45
CA MET A 187 3.01 -16.56 8.43
C MET A 187 3.18 -17.46 7.20
N GLU A 188 4.42 -17.73 6.78
CA GLU A 188 4.69 -18.65 5.66
C GLU A 188 4.25 -20.08 6.01
N GLY A 189 4.55 -20.56 7.23
CA GLY A 189 4.13 -21.88 7.69
C GLY A 189 2.61 -22.05 7.82
N GLU A 190 1.87 -21.00 8.17
CA GLU A 190 0.39 -21.03 8.16
C GLU A 190 -0.18 -20.99 6.74
N ARG A 191 0.47 -20.26 5.83
CA ARG A 191 0.05 -20.14 4.43
C ARG A 191 0.25 -21.44 3.66
N GLU A 192 1.36 -22.12 3.89
CA GLU A 192 1.67 -23.42 3.27
C GLU A 192 0.65 -24.49 3.70
N LYS A 193 0.35 -24.56 5.00
CA LYS A 193 -0.72 -25.43 5.54
C LYS A 193 -2.10 -25.10 4.98
N THR A 194 -2.38 -23.84 4.66
CA THR A 194 -3.65 -23.42 4.08
C THR A 194 -3.76 -23.83 2.61
N LYS A 195 -2.66 -23.76 1.85
CA LYS A 195 -2.60 -24.26 0.47
C LYS A 195 -2.80 -25.77 0.40
N GLU A 196 -2.09 -26.53 1.24
CA GLU A 196 -2.23 -27.99 1.31
C GLU A 196 -3.68 -28.41 1.57
N ARG A 197 -4.39 -27.71 2.48
CA ARG A 197 -5.80 -27.98 2.78
C ARG A 197 -6.74 -27.65 1.62
N ILE A 198 -6.46 -26.59 0.85
CA ILE A 198 -7.29 -26.22 -0.30
C ILE A 198 -7.10 -27.25 -1.42
N GLU A 199 -5.86 -27.68 -1.68
CA GLU A 199 -5.56 -28.73 -2.66
C GLU A 199 -6.18 -30.09 -2.28
N GLU A 200 -6.19 -30.45 -1.00
CA GLU A 200 -6.88 -31.66 -0.52
C GLU A 200 -8.39 -31.61 -0.74
N VAL A 201 -9.03 -30.46 -0.50
CA VAL A 201 -10.47 -30.28 -0.70
C VAL A 201 -10.81 -30.29 -2.20
N GLU A 202 -10.02 -29.63 -3.04
CA GLU A 202 -10.22 -29.64 -4.50
C GLU A 202 -10.00 -31.05 -5.11
N MET A 203 -9.11 -31.87 -4.55
CA MET A 203 -8.97 -33.27 -4.97
C MET A 203 -10.14 -34.16 -4.54
N LEU A 204 -10.77 -33.88 -3.40
CA LEU A 204 -11.91 -34.65 -2.91
C LEU A 204 -13.21 -34.34 -3.67
N ASP A 205 -13.38 -33.13 -4.18
CA ASP A 205 -14.54 -32.72 -5.00
C ASP A 205 -14.48 -33.25 -6.46
N LEU A 206 -13.36 -33.86 -6.87
CA LEU A 206 -13.16 -34.46 -8.19
C LEU A 206 -13.33 -36.00 -8.23
N LEU A 207 -13.73 -36.62 -7.12
CA LEU A 207 -14.00 -38.06 -6.97
C LEU A 207 -15.50 -38.36 -6.80
#